data_AF-A0A5C6SIB6-F1
#
_entry.id   AF-A0A5C6SIB6-F1
#
_cell.length_a   1.000
_cell.length_b   1.000
_cell.length_c   1.000
_cell.angle_alpha   90.00
_cell.angle_beta   90.00
_cell.angle_gamma   90.00
#
_symmetry.space_group_name_H-M   'P 1'
#
loop_
_entity.id
_entity.type
_entity.pdbx_description
1 polymer ?
#
loop_
_entity_poly.entity_id
_entity_poly.type
_entity_poly.pdbx_seq_one_letter_code
_entity_poly.pdbx_strand_id
1 'polypeptide(L)'
;MATEDTYRSLASKFPGMRYQVGRACAAAGYHVLYQELDLLPEVSIAEEARESETDGGRLIYDEIMSFKSRYAIMDDCKRTIELMDYECPAYLNGNTEVRWRLAARQGITRWSNDDLLPCIKEDMHLGLEDQEVDQRHGTLTDDEAKLLYSPLPRDLPTVKKTLLTQMAAHDGNIERYAQLANSERTLTQLDQDCVIRGVLHHTMYARWWADQIKNDTIYARSAPYPASHNGAAHHAQRRFRPQSDMLSLLAIKVPEMKRQCAAAAIVCDYENVYKNLDPEPSWHLWKVASEFAANPFYREDQEWRGRENDVDVKDDSFMESYYSELMQTRETTVLEEGGEKIPDSVEKIELLTNMYGSVEVLSASPVQLRIWEGIGKVSPISGRLDS
;
A
#
# COMPACT_ATOMS: atom_id res chain seq x y z
N MET A 1 33.80 -4.46 13.74
CA MET A 1 34.25 -5.22 12.55
C MET A 1 35.39 -6.13 13.00
N ALA A 2 35.48 -7.34 12.45
CA ALA A 2 36.65 -8.19 12.65
C ALA A 2 37.82 -7.70 11.76
N THR A 3 39.03 -8.19 12.01
CA THR A 3 40.21 -7.83 11.19
C THR A 3 40.20 -8.55 9.83
N GLU A 4 40.92 -8.00 8.85
CA GLU A 4 41.10 -8.64 7.54
C GLU A 4 41.66 -10.07 7.67
N ASP A 5 42.64 -10.29 8.55
CA ASP A 5 43.22 -11.63 8.77
C ASP A 5 42.20 -12.65 9.31
N THR A 6 41.26 -12.18 10.14
CA THR A 6 40.17 -13.02 10.63
C THR A 6 39.26 -13.44 9.48
N TYR A 7 38.90 -12.50 8.61
CA TYR A 7 38.07 -12.76 7.44
C TYR A 7 38.77 -13.63 6.40
N ARG A 8 40.07 -13.43 6.15
CA ARG A 8 40.89 -14.28 5.28
C ARG A 8 40.96 -15.72 5.81
N SER A 9 41.16 -15.87 7.11
CA SER A 9 41.14 -17.17 7.78
C SER A 9 39.77 -17.85 7.68
N LEU A 10 38.68 -17.09 7.79
CA LEU A 10 37.31 -17.59 7.70
C LEU A 10 36.99 -18.07 6.28
N ALA A 11 37.27 -17.24 5.27
CA ALA A 11 37.05 -17.57 3.86
C ALA A 11 37.87 -18.79 3.41
N SER A 12 39.11 -18.93 3.90
CA SER A 12 39.98 -20.07 3.59
C SER A 12 39.48 -21.36 4.24
N LYS A 13 39.07 -21.32 5.52
CA LYS A 13 38.59 -22.50 6.25
C LYS A 13 37.17 -22.92 5.86
N PHE A 14 36.33 -21.96 5.48
CA PHE A 14 34.92 -22.17 5.14
C PHE A 14 34.61 -21.51 3.79
N PRO A 15 34.93 -22.17 2.66
CA PRO A 15 34.72 -21.59 1.33
C PRO A 15 33.26 -21.25 1.00
N GLY A 16 32.30 -21.89 1.67
CA GLY A 16 30.88 -21.57 1.57
C GLY A 16 30.48 -20.25 2.23
N MET A 17 31.37 -19.64 3.03
CA MET A 17 31.13 -18.35 3.70
C MET A 17 31.71 -17.16 2.94
N ARG A 18 32.26 -17.36 1.74
CA ARG A 18 32.99 -16.30 1.02
C ARG A 18 32.12 -15.09 0.67
N TYR A 19 30.83 -15.29 0.35
CA TYR A 19 29.92 -14.17 0.07
C TYR A 19 29.59 -13.36 1.33
N GLN A 20 29.41 -14.00 2.48
CA GLN A 20 29.25 -13.31 3.77
C GLN A 20 30.50 -12.52 4.13
N VAL A 21 31.68 -13.09 3.88
CA VAL A 21 32.95 -12.39 4.06
C VAL A 21 33.05 -11.20 3.10
N GLY A 22 32.63 -11.36 1.84
CA GLY A 22 32.59 -10.29 0.84
C GLY A 22 31.69 -9.13 1.27
N ARG A 23 30.49 -9.43 1.78
CA ARG A 23 29.60 -8.41 2.35
C ARG A 23 30.21 -7.73 3.57
N ALA A 24 30.89 -8.47 4.44
CA ALA A 24 31.61 -7.87 5.57
C ALA A 24 32.75 -6.95 5.11
N CYS A 25 33.43 -7.30 4.01
CA CYS A 25 34.44 -6.43 3.38
C CYS A 25 33.79 -5.15 2.84
N ALA A 26 32.64 -5.26 2.16
CA ALA A 26 31.86 -4.10 1.71
C ALA A 26 31.48 -3.16 2.88
N ALA A 27 30.97 -3.71 3.98
CA ALA A 27 30.57 -2.93 5.15
C ALA A 27 31.75 -2.29 5.91
N ALA A 28 32.94 -2.90 5.83
CA ALA A 28 34.16 -2.45 6.52
C ALA A 28 35.11 -1.61 5.63
N GLY A 29 34.92 -1.64 4.31
CA GLY A 29 35.82 -1.02 3.34
C GLY A 29 37.09 -1.81 3.03
N TYR A 30 37.09 -3.13 3.22
CA TYR A 30 38.25 -3.99 2.94
C TYR A 30 38.33 -4.39 1.46
N HIS A 31 38.58 -3.42 0.60
CA HIS A 31 38.61 -3.60 -0.86
C HIS A 31 39.65 -4.63 -1.33
N VAL A 32 40.86 -4.60 -0.77
CA VAL A 32 41.94 -5.55 -1.15
C VAL A 32 41.51 -6.99 -0.83
N LEU A 33 40.99 -7.23 0.38
CA LEU A 33 40.49 -8.54 0.75
C LEU A 33 39.28 -8.97 -0.10
N TYR A 34 38.38 -8.04 -0.44
CA TYR A 34 37.26 -8.34 -1.33
C TYR A 34 37.73 -8.89 -2.69
N GLN A 35 38.76 -8.28 -3.28
CA GLN A 35 39.35 -8.75 -4.53
C GLN A 35 39.99 -10.14 -4.40
N GLU A 36 40.61 -10.46 -3.26
CA GLU A 36 41.16 -11.80 -2.99
C GLU A 36 40.09 -12.90 -2.97
N LEU A 37 38.82 -12.58 -2.71
CA LEU A 37 37.74 -13.57 -2.59
C LEU A 37 37.24 -14.08 -3.95
N ASP A 38 37.51 -13.34 -5.05
CA ASP A 38 37.12 -13.66 -6.43
C ASP A 38 35.62 -14.02 -6.53
N LEU A 39 34.77 -13.10 -6.07
CA LEU A 39 33.32 -13.26 -6.05
C LEU A 39 32.69 -12.77 -7.36
N LEU A 40 31.54 -13.36 -7.72
CA LEU A 40 30.71 -12.80 -8.78
C LEU A 40 30.14 -11.42 -8.33
N PRO A 41 29.87 -10.50 -9.28
CA PRO A 41 29.36 -9.16 -8.97
C PRO A 41 27.94 -9.23 -8.39
N GLU A 42 27.86 -9.28 -7.07
CA GLU A 42 26.64 -9.55 -6.31
C GLU A 42 25.98 -8.23 -5.85
N VAL A 43 24.66 -8.13 -6.05
CA VAL A 43 23.93 -6.86 -5.83
C VAL A 43 23.80 -6.46 -4.37
N SER A 44 23.67 -7.39 -3.44
CA SER A 44 23.55 -7.11 -2.00
C SER A 44 24.86 -6.58 -1.42
N ILE A 45 26.00 -7.10 -1.88
CA ILE A 45 27.34 -6.58 -1.56
C ILE A 45 27.48 -5.16 -2.10
N ALA A 46 27.01 -4.87 -3.32
CA ALA A 46 27.02 -3.50 -3.85
C ALA A 46 26.17 -2.55 -3.00
N GLU A 47 24.96 -2.96 -2.60
CA GLU A 47 24.11 -2.17 -1.71
C GLU A 47 24.79 -1.90 -0.36
N GLU A 48 25.37 -2.92 0.27
CA GLU A 48 26.14 -2.77 1.51
C GLU A 48 27.34 -1.82 1.34
N ALA A 49 28.07 -1.96 0.24
CA ALA A 49 29.25 -1.17 -0.07
C ALA A 49 28.91 0.32 -0.23
N ARG A 50 27.83 0.62 -0.96
CA ARG A 50 27.27 1.98 -1.12
C ARG A 50 26.93 2.61 0.22
N GLU A 51 26.27 1.85 1.08
CA GLU A 51 25.77 2.34 2.37
C GLU A 51 26.84 2.33 3.48
N SER A 52 28.05 1.82 3.19
CA SER A 52 29.14 1.72 4.18
C SER A 52 29.79 3.06 4.53
N GLU A 53 29.68 4.07 3.66
CA GLU A 53 30.37 5.37 3.77
C GLU A 53 31.90 5.26 3.88
N THR A 54 32.50 4.15 3.42
CA THR A 54 33.95 3.94 3.42
C THR A 54 34.55 4.13 2.02
N ASP A 55 35.80 4.59 1.94
CA ASP A 55 36.50 4.71 0.65
C ASP A 55 36.64 3.36 -0.05
N GLY A 56 36.97 2.30 0.70
CA GLY A 56 37.03 0.95 0.15
C GLY A 56 35.67 0.40 -0.28
N GLY A 57 34.59 0.73 0.43
CA GLY A 57 33.23 0.40 0.02
C GLY A 57 32.84 1.09 -1.29
N ARG A 58 33.21 2.36 -1.47
CA ARG A 58 33.03 3.05 -2.76
C ARG A 58 33.73 2.32 -3.91
N LEU A 59 34.97 1.89 -3.72
CA LEU A 59 35.70 1.11 -4.73
C LEU A 59 35.02 -0.22 -5.06
N ILE A 60 34.55 -0.96 -4.04
CA ILE A 60 33.80 -2.21 -4.22
C ILE A 60 32.50 -1.95 -4.99
N TYR A 61 31.75 -0.90 -4.63
CA TYR A 61 30.53 -0.52 -5.33
C TYR A 61 30.80 -0.21 -6.81
N ASP A 62 31.75 0.69 -7.08
CA ASP A 62 32.09 1.09 -8.45
C ASP A 62 32.58 -0.11 -9.28
N GLU A 63 33.37 -1.01 -8.68
CA GLU A 63 33.81 -2.25 -9.32
C GLU A 63 32.61 -3.14 -9.71
N ILE A 64 31.71 -3.47 -8.78
CA ILE A 64 30.53 -4.31 -9.05
C ILE A 64 29.60 -3.65 -10.09
N MET A 65 29.38 -2.34 -9.98
CA MET A 65 28.51 -1.59 -10.89
C MET A 65 29.09 -1.43 -12.30
N SER A 66 30.41 -1.60 -12.48
CA SER A 66 31.06 -1.58 -13.79
C SER A 66 30.75 -2.82 -14.64
N PHE A 67 30.32 -3.92 -14.01
CA PHE A 67 29.96 -5.14 -14.72
C PHE A 67 28.61 -5.00 -15.44
N LYS A 68 28.56 -5.47 -16.69
CA LYS A 68 27.33 -5.47 -17.49
C LYS A 68 26.23 -6.36 -16.91
N SER A 69 26.62 -7.47 -16.27
CA SER A 69 25.72 -8.43 -15.64
C SER A 69 26.10 -8.56 -14.18
N ARG A 70 25.09 -8.44 -13.31
CA ARG A 70 25.19 -8.61 -11.85
C ARG A 70 24.22 -9.72 -11.42
N TYR A 71 24.43 -10.25 -10.22
CA TYR A 71 23.79 -11.47 -9.76
C TYR A 71 23.11 -11.29 -8.40
N ALA A 72 21.94 -11.91 -8.22
CA ALA A 72 21.26 -12.00 -6.92
C ALA A 72 21.58 -13.37 -6.29
N ILE A 73 22.72 -13.44 -5.61
CA ILE A 73 23.22 -14.67 -4.98
C ILE A 73 22.82 -14.73 -3.51
N MET A 74 22.77 -13.58 -2.83
CA MET A 74 22.37 -13.49 -1.42
C MET A 74 20.89 -13.08 -1.32
N ASP A 75 20.14 -13.76 -0.45
CA ASP A 75 18.76 -13.38 -0.09
C ASP A 75 18.66 -13.26 1.44
N ASP A 76 18.55 -12.02 1.93
CA ASP A 76 18.48 -11.72 3.37
C ASP A 76 17.16 -12.17 4.00
N CYS A 77 16.05 -12.15 3.25
CA CYS A 77 14.75 -12.62 3.76
C CYS A 77 14.79 -14.12 4.02
N LYS A 78 15.37 -14.89 3.09
CA LYS A 78 15.48 -16.35 3.17
C LYS A 78 16.72 -16.83 3.92
N ARG A 79 17.70 -15.95 4.16
CA ARG A 79 19.02 -16.25 4.73
C ARG A 79 19.78 -17.31 3.92
N THR A 80 19.68 -17.22 2.59
CA THR A 80 20.28 -18.20 1.67
C THR A 80 21.37 -17.60 0.78
N ILE A 81 22.26 -18.46 0.32
CA ILE A 81 23.25 -18.17 -0.72
C ILE A 81 23.08 -19.20 -1.83
N GLU A 82 22.64 -18.76 -3.00
CA GLU A 82 22.36 -19.63 -4.14
C GLU A 82 23.52 -19.56 -5.15
N LEU A 83 24.18 -20.69 -5.40
CA LEU A 83 25.38 -20.76 -6.24
C LEU A 83 25.13 -21.44 -7.58
N MET A 84 23.93 -22.02 -7.80
CA MET A 84 23.60 -22.76 -9.01
C MET A 84 22.49 -22.08 -9.81
N ASP A 85 21.39 -21.70 -9.14
CA ASP A 85 20.20 -21.13 -9.79
C ASP A 85 19.91 -19.69 -9.31
N TYR A 86 20.85 -18.79 -9.58
CA TYR A 86 20.75 -17.38 -9.20
C TYR A 86 20.22 -16.49 -10.34
N GLU A 87 19.58 -15.39 -9.99
CA GLU A 87 19.01 -14.45 -10.96
C GLU A 87 20.11 -13.63 -11.66
N CYS A 88 20.00 -13.50 -12.99
CA CYS A 88 20.88 -12.68 -13.82
C CYS A 88 20.16 -12.22 -15.11
N PRO A 89 20.18 -10.92 -15.48
CA PRO A 89 20.80 -9.82 -14.75
C PRO A 89 19.95 -9.38 -13.54
N ALA A 90 20.60 -9.21 -12.39
CA ALA A 90 20.01 -8.60 -11.21
C ALA A 90 20.33 -7.10 -11.13
N TYR A 91 19.50 -6.36 -10.39
CA TYR A 91 19.61 -4.91 -10.21
C TYR A 91 19.48 -4.54 -8.74
N LEU A 92 19.99 -3.36 -8.37
CA LEU A 92 19.83 -2.84 -7.00
C LEU A 92 18.35 -2.54 -6.75
N ASN A 93 17.79 -3.07 -5.67
CA ASN A 93 16.37 -2.87 -5.32
C ASN A 93 16.17 -2.37 -3.88
N GLY A 94 17.22 -2.27 -3.06
CA GLY A 94 17.18 -1.81 -1.68
C GLY A 94 16.62 -2.83 -0.68
N ASN A 95 16.59 -4.11 -1.05
CA ASN A 95 16.12 -5.20 -0.18
C ASN A 95 17.15 -5.62 0.87
N THR A 96 18.43 -5.29 0.67
CA THR A 96 19.52 -5.69 1.55
C THR A 96 19.39 -5.09 2.95
N GLU A 97 19.64 -5.90 3.98
CA GLU A 97 19.76 -5.46 5.36
C GLU A 97 21.15 -4.87 5.64
N VAL A 98 21.40 -3.70 5.06
CA VAL A 98 22.68 -3.02 5.22
C VAL A 98 22.97 -2.66 6.67
N ARG A 99 24.25 -2.49 7.01
CA ARG A 99 24.75 -2.30 8.39
C ARG A 99 23.95 -1.31 9.22
N TRP A 100 23.53 -0.18 8.66
CA TRP A 100 22.79 0.83 9.42
C TRP A 100 21.40 0.35 9.82
N ARG A 101 20.71 -0.46 9.00
CA ARG A 101 19.40 -1.04 9.36
C ARG A 101 19.51 -1.98 10.55
N LEU A 102 20.60 -2.73 10.58
CA LEU A 102 20.92 -3.66 11.66
C LEU A 102 21.36 -2.99 12.97
N ALA A 103 21.56 -1.67 12.97
CA ALA A 103 21.95 -0.92 14.16
C ALA A 103 20.76 -0.67 15.09
N ALA A 104 19.53 -0.69 14.56
CA ALA A 104 18.33 -0.54 15.35
C ALA A 104 18.14 -1.74 16.29
N ARG A 105 17.81 -1.49 17.56
CA ARG A 105 17.53 -2.50 18.58
C ARG A 105 16.23 -2.21 19.31
N GLN A 106 15.48 -3.26 19.62
CA GLN A 106 14.28 -3.22 20.44
C GLN A 106 14.60 -3.74 21.85
N GLY A 107 14.27 -2.97 22.87
CA GLY A 107 14.42 -3.35 24.27
C GLY A 107 13.55 -4.57 24.60
N ILE A 108 14.11 -5.52 25.35
CA ILE A 108 13.45 -6.77 25.80
C ILE A 108 12.11 -6.52 26.52
N THR A 109 11.90 -5.33 27.09
CA THR A 109 10.66 -4.95 27.80
C THR A 109 9.46 -4.72 26.87
N ARG A 110 9.69 -4.58 25.56
CA ARG A 110 8.66 -4.27 24.58
C ARG A 110 8.00 -5.56 24.11
N TRP A 111 6.78 -5.82 24.60
CA TRP A 111 5.98 -7.05 24.37
C TRP A 111 5.51 -7.30 22.91
N SER A 112 5.89 -6.41 21.99
CA SER A 112 5.52 -6.50 20.57
C SER A 112 6.40 -7.55 19.88
N ASN A 113 5.89 -8.78 19.80
CA ASN A 113 6.46 -9.90 19.04
C ASN A 113 6.17 -9.75 17.53
N ASP A 114 6.47 -8.60 16.94
CA ASP A 114 6.39 -8.48 15.49
C ASP A 114 7.67 -9.10 14.91
N ASP A 115 7.54 -10.28 14.28
CA ASP A 115 8.60 -10.93 13.52
C ASP A 115 8.94 -10.10 12.27
N LEU A 116 9.66 -9.00 12.47
CA LEU A 116 10.14 -8.13 11.41
C LEU A 116 11.32 -8.82 10.71
N LEU A 117 11.00 -9.62 9.69
CA LEU A 117 11.97 -10.14 8.74
C LEU A 117 12.33 -9.03 7.73
N PRO A 118 13.60 -8.93 7.31
CA PRO A 118 14.67 -9.92 7.49
C PRO A 118 15.42 -9.75 8.83
N CYS A 119 15.58 -10.85 9.59
CA CYS A 119 16.42 -10.88 10.79
C CYS A 119 17.69 -11.70 10.54
N ILE A 120 18.61 -11.15 9.74
CA ILE A 120 19.83 -11.88 9.34
C ILE A 120 20.79 -12.17 10.50
N LYS A 121 20.68 -11.43 11.61
CA LYS A 121 21.44 -11.70 12.85
C LYS A 121 20.81 -12.79 13.71
N GLU A 122 19.58 -13.21 13.40
CA GLU A 122 18.79 -14.19 14.15
C GLU A 122 18.58 -13.82 15.62
N ASP A 123 18.72 -12.54 15.97
CA ASP A 123 18.58 -12.01 17.32
C ASP A 123 17.27 -11.23 17.53
N MET A 124 16.36 -11.30 16.55
CA MET A 124 15.08 -10.59 16.49
C MET A 124 15.21 -9.07 16.65
N HIS A 125 16.38 -8.51 16.35
CA HIS A 125 16.73 -7.12 16.66
C HIS A 125 16.62 -6.77 18.15
N LEU A 126 16.67 -7.75 19.06
CA LEU A 126 16.54 -7.51 20.49
C LEU A 126 17.84 -6.94 21.10
N GLY A 127 17.66 -6.02 22.04
CA GLY A 127 18.72 -5.40 22.83
C GLY A 127 18.29 -5.21 24.28
N LEU A 128 19.24 -4.87 25.15
CA LEU A 128 18.93 -4.53 26.55
C LEU A 128 18.09 -3.25 26.64
N GLU A 129 18.33 -2.31 25.73
CA GLU A 129 17.66 -1.02 25.61
C GLU A 129 17.25 -0.79 24.15
N ASP A 130 16.29 0.11 23.95
CA ASP A 130 15.95 0.59 22.61
C ASP A 130 17.12 1.38 22.02
N GLN A 131 17.52 1.03 20.81
CA GLN A 131 18.51 1.77 20.03
C GLN A 131 17.88 2.17 18.71
N GLU A 132 17.65 3.47 18.54
CA GLU A 132 17.13 4.00 17.28
C GLU A 132 18.27 4.16 16.26
N VAL A 133 17.91 4.02 14.99
CA VAL A 133 18.79 4.39 13.88
C VAL A 133 18.98 5.90 13.85
N ASP A 134 20.14 6.33 13.35
CA ASP A 134 20.42 7.75 13.14
C ASP A 134 19.28 8.41 12.32
N GLN A 135 18.82 9.57 12.78
CA GLN A 135 17.73 10.35 12.17
C GLN A 135 17.96 10.60 10.67
N ARG A 136 19.22 10.68 10.22
CA ARG A 136 19.57 10.82 8.80
C ARG A 136 19.05 9.66 7.92
N HIS A 137 18.88 8.47 8.50
CA HIS A 137 18.33 7.31 7.81
C HIS A 137 16.79 7.29 7.82
N GLY A 138 16.15 8.07 8.69
CA GLY A 138 14.70 8.28 8.72
C GLY A 138 14.19 9.37 7.77
N THR A 139 15.09 10.20 7.21
CA THR A 139 14.73 11.32 6.32
C THR A 139 15.23 11.06 4.91
N LEU A 140 14.40 11.35 3.90
CA LEU A 140 14.80 11.31 2.50
C LEU A 140 15.55 12.58 2.10
N THR A 141 16.58 12.42 1.29
CA THR A 141 17.22 13.53 0.56
C THR A 141 16.34 14.01 -0.60
N ASP A 142 16.63 15.18 -1.18
CA ASP A 142 15.89 15.70 -2.34
C ASP A 142 15.93 14.74 -3.54
N ASP A 143 17.06 14.07 -3.76
CA ASP A 143 17.21 13.10 -4.84
C ASP A 143 16.45 11.79 -4.58
N GLU A 144 16.38 11.35 -3.32
CA GLU A 144 15.52 10.23 -2.92
C GLU A 144 14.03 10.60 -3.02
N ALA A 145 13.65 11.83 -2.64
CA ALA A 145 12.28 12.31 -2.74
C ALA A 145 11.79 12.43 -4.19
N LYS A 146 12.67 12.77 -5.15
CA LYS A 146 12.36 12.75 -6.60
C LYS A 146 11.83 11.40 -7.07
N LEU A 147 12.25 10.30 -6.44
CA LEU A 147 11.79 8.95 -6.80
C LEU A 147 10.30 8.75 -6.54
N LEU A 148 9.65 9.58 -5.69
CA LEU A 148 8.21 9.49 -5.42
C LEU A 148 7.35 9.80 -6.64
N TYR A 149 7.78 10.74 -7.49
CA TYR A 149 7.03 11.21 -8.64
C TYR A 149 7.70 10.95 -9.99
N SER A 150 8.94 10.44 -9.99
CA SER A 150 9.66 10.04 -11.20
C SER A 150 9.55 8.52 -11.43
N PRO A 151 9.68 8.03 -12.68
CA PRO A 151 9.82 6.60 -12.95
C PRO A 151 10.96 5.99 -12.13
N LEU A 152 10.73 4.81 -11.56
CA LEU A 152 11.77 4.13 -10.78
C LEU A 152 12.86 3.62 -11.72
N PRO A 153 14.14 3.91 -11.44
CA PRO A 153 15.24 3.31 -12.19
C PRO A 153 15.29 1.79 -11.93
N ARG A 154 15.94 1.06 -12.84
CA ARG A 154 16.19 -0.37 -12.64
C ARG A 154 17.09 -0.61 -11.43
N ASP A 155 18.17 0.18 -11.33
CA ASP A 155 19.05 0.22 -10.17
C ASP A 155 18.61 1.33 -9.23
N LEU A 156 17.97 0.94 -8.12
CA LEU A 156 17.52 1.88 -7.12
C LEU A 156 18.73 2.54 -6.43
N PRO A 157 18.82 3.89 -6.42
CA PRO A 157 20.00 4.60 -5.95
C PRO A 157 20.07 4.68 -4.42
N THR A 158 19.07 4.15 -3.71
CA THR A 158 18.99 4.14 -2.25
C THR A 158 18.47 2.79 -1.77
N VAL A 159 18.80 2.40 -0.55
CA VAL A 159 18.08 1.32 0.11
C VAL A 159 16.79 1.81 0.78
N LYS A 160 16.64 3.11 1.10
CA LYS A 160 15.49 3.69 1.83
C LYS A 160 14.18 3.60 1.02
N LYS A 161 13.52 2.45 1.08
CA LYS A 161 12.33 2.16 0.28
C LYS A 161 11.00 2.27 1.00
N THR A 162 10.97 2.35 2.33
CA THR A 162 9.74 2.25 3.12
C THR A 162 8.65 3.21 2.62
N LEU A 163 8.97 4.51 2.50
CA LEU A 163 8.02 5.50 2.01
C LEU A 163 7.65 5.30 0.53
N LEU A 164 8.61 4.89 -0.31
CA LEU A 164 8.35 4.61 -1.73
C LEU A 164 7.33 3.46 -1.88
N THR A 165 7.49 2.40 -1.10
CA THR A 165 6.58 1.25 -1.08
C THR A 165 5.21 1.65 -0.55
N GLN A 166 5.17 2.38 0.57
CA GLN A 166 3.93 2.86 1.19
C GLN A 166 3.13 3.77 0.24
N MET A 167 3.78 4.73 -0.41
CA MET A 167 3.13 5.61 -1.37
C MET A 167 2.62 4.87 -2.61
N ALA A 168 3.40 3.90 -3.13
CA ALA A 168 2.96 3.06 -4.23
C ALA A 168 1.72 2.23 -3.85
N ALA A 169 1.70 1.67 -2.63
CA ALA A 169 0.55 0.94 -2.11
C ALA A 169 -0.66 1.84 -1.92
N HIS A 170 -0.45 2.99 -1.27
CA HIS A 170 -1.46 3.99 -0.97
C HIS A 170 -2.17 4.48 -2.24
N ASP A 171 -1.43 4.76 -3.31
CA ASP A 171 -1.96 5.24 -4.60
C ASP A 171 -2.38 4.10 -5.56
N GLY A 172 -2.29 2.83 -5.12
CA GLY A 172 -2.66 1.67 -5.91
C GLY A 172 -1.81 1.48 -7.18
N ASN A 173 -0.56 1.95 -7.19
CA ASN A 173 0.32 1.82 -8.33
C ASN A 173 0.97 0.42 -8.37
N ILE A 174 0.39 -0.47 -9.18
CA ILE A 174 0.78 -1.88 -9.28
C ILE A 174 2.26 -2.04 -9.63
N GLU A 175 2.74 -1.36 -10.67
CA GLU A 175 4.10 -1.53 -11.17
C GLU A 175 5.15 -1.12 -10.13
N ARG A 176 4.97 0.06 -9.53
CA ARG A 176 5.88 0.56 -8.50
C ARG A 176 5.83 -0.31 -7.25
N TYR A 177 4.64 -0.70 -6.82
CA TYR A 177 4.47 -1.52 -5.63
C TYR A 177 5.11 -2.89 -5.84
N ALA A 178 4.84 -3.55 -6.97
CA ALA A 178 5.43 -4.84 -7.31
C ALA A 178 6.96 -4.78 -7.33
N GLN A 179 7.55 -3.77 -8.00
CA GLN A 179 9.01 -3.61 -8.03
C GLN A 179 9.61 -3.45 -6.62
N LEU A 180 9.04 -2.56 -5.80
CA LEU A 180 9.59 -2.20 -4.50
C LEU A 180 9.34 -3.25 -3.42
N ALA A 181 8.19 -3.93 -3.47
CA ALA A 181 7.76 -4.94 -2.51
C ALA A 181 8.13 -6.38 -2.93
N ASN A 182 8.93 -6.56 -3.99
CA ASN A 182 9.41 -7.87 -4.46
C ASN A 182 10.43 -8.47 -3.47
N SER A 183 9.98 -8.83 -2.26
CA SER A 183 10.75 -9.50 -1.21
C SER A 183 9.80 -10.17 -0.23
N GLU A 184 10.26 -11.21 0.47
CA GLU A 184 9.51 -11.84 1.57
C GLU A 184 9.63 -11.06 2.89
N ARG A 185 9.86 -9.74 2.83
CA ARG A 185 9.89 -8.86 3.99
C ARG A 185 8.51 -8.79 4.63
N THR A 186 8.45 -8.89 5.96
CA THR A 186 7.20 -8.69 6.71
C THR A 186 6.80 -7.23 6.64
N LEU A 187 5.57 -6.95 6.23
CA LEU A 187 5.04 -5.60 6.21
C LEU A 187 4.66 -5.13 7.62
N THR A 188 5.04 -3.90 7.96
CA THR A 188 4.58 -3.25 9.19
C THR A 188 3.07 -2.99 9.14
N GLN A 189 2.44 -2.71 10.29
CA GLN A 189 1.02 -2.34 10.33
C GLN A 189 0.71 -1.15 9.40
N LEU A 190 1.59 -0.15 9.35
CA LEU A 190 1.41 1.02 8.49
C LEU A 190 1.49 0.65 6.99
N ASP A 191 2.42 -0.24 6.63
CA ASP A 191 2.51 -0.74 5.25
C ASP A 191 1.22 -1.46 4.84
N GLN A 192 0.68 -2.29 5.75
CA GLN A 192 -0.59 -2.98 5.53
C GLN A 192 -1.77 -2.01 5.40
N ASP A 193 -1.83 -0.96 6.23
CA ASP A 193 -2.86 0.07 6.13
C ASP A 193 -2.80 0.81 4.78
N CYS A 194 -1.60 1.09 4.26
CA CYS A 194 -1.41 1.65 2.92
C CYS A 194 -1.90 0.69 1.82
N VAL A 195 -1.60 -0.60 1.93
CA VAL A 195 -2.11 -1.64 0.99
C VAL A 195 -3.63 -1.71 1.04
N ILE A 196 -4.21 -1.75 2.23
CA ILE A 196 -5.67 -1.78 2.43
C ILE A 196 -6.31 -0.55 1.79
N ARG A 197 -5.76 0.66 2.03
CA ARG A 197 -6.23 1.87 1.38
C ARG A 197 -6.17 1.73 -0.15
N GLY A 198 -5.03 1.31 -0.69
CA GLY A 198 -4.87 1.10 -2.13
C GLY A 198 -5.96 0.18 -2.71
N VAL A 199 -6.20 -0.95 -2.05
CA VAL A 199 -7.22 -1.93 -2.44
C VAL A 199 -8.64 -1.34 -2.35
N LEU A 200 -8.93 -0.50 -1.37
CA LEU A 200 -10.25 0.12 -1.23
C LEU A 200 -10.52 1.21 -2.28
N HIS A 201 -9.49 1.95 -2.67
CA HIS A 201 -9.63 3.13 -3.51
C HIS A 201 -9.31 2.89 -4.99
N HIS A 202 -8.56 1.84 -5.35
CA HIS A 202 -8.13 1.60 -6.73
C HIS A 202 -8.55 0.21 -7.23
N THR A 203 -9.55 0.16 -8.12
CA THR A 203 -10.18 -1.08 -8.61
C THR A 203 -9.18 -2.04 -9.28
N MET A 204 -8.26 -1.53 -10.10
CA MET A 204 -7.25 -2.36 -10.77
C MET A 204 -6.26 -2.98 -9.78
N TYR A 205 -5.82 -2.20 -8.80
CA TYR A 205 -4.94 -2.67 -7.74
C TYR A 205 -5.62 -3.74 -6.86
N ALA A 206 -6.90 -3.55 -6.54
CA ALA A 206 -7.71 -4.54 -5.84
C ALA A 206 -7.82 -5.86 -6.62
N ARG A 207 -8.07 -5.78 -7.93
CA ARG A 207 -8.14 -6.98 -8.78
C ARG A 207 -6.81 -7.71 -8.87
N TRP A 208 -5.70 -6.97 -8.94
CA TRP A 208 -4.34 -7.52 -8.92
C TRP A 208 -4.05 -8.23 -7.59
N TRP A 209 -4.41 -7.63 -6.45
CA TRP A 209 -4.28 -8.25 -5.13
C TRP A 209 -5.13 -9.52 -4.97
N ALA A 210 -6.35 -9.53 -5.52
CA ALA A 210 -7.17 -10.74 -5.53
C ALA A 210 -6.47 -11.91 -6.25
N ASP A 211 -5.72 -11.62 -7.32
CA ASP A 211 -4.90 -12.60 -8.02
C ASP A 211 -3.67 -13.02 -7.19
N GLN A 212 -3.01 -12.06 -6.54
CA GLN A 212 -1.85 -12.34 -5.67
C GLN A 212 -2.21 -13.27 -4.51
N ILE A 213 -3.39 -13.07 -3.90
CA ILE A 213 -3.93 -13.90 -2.82
C ILE A 213 -4.31 -15.28 -3.34
N LYS A 214 -5.03 -15.34 -4.47
CA LYS A 214 -5.45 -16.61 -5.08
C LYS A 214 -4.27 -17.52 -5.41
N ASN A 215 -3.17 -16.94 -5.88
CA ASN A 215 -1.99 -17.68 -6.32
C ASN A 215 -0.92 -17.83 -5.22
N ASP A 216 -1.21 -17.41 -3.98
CA ASP A 216 -0.27 -17.47 -2.83
C ASP A 216 1.14 -16.94 -3.16
N THR A 217 1.17 -15.79 -3.84
CA THR A 217 2.43 -15.13 -4.24
C THR A 217 3.16 -14.55 -3.03
N ILE A 218 4.42 -14.13 -3.23
CA ILE A 218 5.22 -13.46 -2.18
C ILE A 218 4.48 -12.26 -1.55
N TYR A 219 3.69 -11.52 -2.32
CA TYR A 219 2.95 -10.35 -1.83
C TYR A 219 1.86 -10.75 -0.85
N ALA A 220 1.15 -11.85 -1.13
CA ALA A 220 0.12 -12.38 -0.24
C ALA A 220 0.72 -12.92 1.06
N ARG A 221 1.87 -13.61 0.97
CA ARG A 221 2.59 -14.12 2.16
C ARG A 221 3.14 -12.99 3.04
N SER A 222 3.66 -11.93 2.45
CA SER A 222 4.18 -10.75 3.16
C SER A 222 3.09 -9.87 3.80
N ALA A 223 1.82 -10.01 3.37
CA ALA A 223 0.68 -9.23 3.84
C ALA A 223 -0.47 -10.15 4.33
N PRO A 224 -0.29 -10.84 5.48
CA PRO A 224 -1.26 -11.85 5.95
C PRO A 224 -2.61 -11.25 6.39
N TYR A 225 -2.65 -9.99 6.82
CA TYR A 225 -3.88 -9.32 7.27
C TYR A 225 -4.86 -9.02 6.11
N PRO A 226 -4.42 -8.42 4.98
CA PRO A 226 -5.21 -8.35 3.75
C PRO A 226 -5.65 -9.72 3.19
N ALA A 227 -4.85 -10.77 3.39
CA ALA A 227 -5.14 -12.14 2.92
C ALA A 227 -6.12 -12.92 3.82
N SER A 228 -6.41 -12.44 5.04
CA SER A 228 -7.36 -13.07 5.95
C SER A 228 -8.81 -12.77 5.55
N HIS A 229 -9.70 -13.76 5.67
CA HIS A 229 -11.12 -13.65 5.30
C HIS A 229 -11.88 -12.52 6.04
N ASN A 230 -11.34 -12.03 7.17
CA ASN A 230 -11.91 -10.95 7.96
C ASN A 230 -11.38 -9.55 7.57
N GLY A 231 -10.16 -9.43 7.03
CA GLY A 231 -9.57 -8.12 6.67
C GLY A 231 -10.27 -7.50 5.46
N ALA A 232 -10.38 -8.25 4.36
CA ALA A 232 -10.99 -7.75 3.13
C ALA A 232 -12.50 -7.46 3.29
N ALA A 233 -13.26 -8.28 4.01
CA ALA A 233 -14.70 -8.09 4.22
C ALA A 233 -15.01 -6.94 5.19
N HIS A 234 -14.29 -6.85 6.32
CA HIS A 234 -14.49 -5.80 7.32
C HIS A 234 -14.02 -4.42 6.81
N HIS A 235 -13.04 -4.38 5.88
CA HIS A 235 -12.59 -3.15 5.23
C HIS A 235 -13.33 -2.82 3.93
N ALA A 236 -13.79 -3.79 3.13
CA ALA A 236 -14.69 -3.52 2.01
C ALA A 236 -16.02 -2.92 2.49
N GLN A 237 -16.46 -3.24 3.72
CA GLN A 237 -17.58 -2.56 4.37
C GLN A 237 -17.23 -1.12 4.83
N ARG A 238 -15.95 -0.82 5.08
CA ARG A 238 -15.42 0.55 5.27
C ARG A 238 -15.24 1.34 3.96
N ARG A 239 -15.29 0.70 2.78
CA ARG A 239 -15.14 1.33 1.45
C ARG A 239 -16.08 2.52 1.21
N PHE A 240 -17.16 2.65 1.97
CA PHE A 240 -18.17 3.70 1.80
C PHE A 240 -18.59 4.39 3.11
N ARG A 241 -17.90 4.13 4.24
CA ARG A 241 -18.28 4.69 5.54
C ARG A 241 -17.19 5.59 6.12
N PRO A 242 -17.35 6.93 6.08
CA PRO A 242 -16.42 7.85 6.76
C PRO A 242 -16.34 7.54 8.26
N GLN A 243 -15.21 7.84 8.92
CA GLN A 243 -15.12 7.68 10.37
C GLN A 243 -16.05 8.68 11.10
N SER A 244 -16.77 8.18 12.10
CA SER A 244 -17.68 8.97 12.98
C SER A 244 -17.04 10.26 13.51
N ASP A 245 -15.80 10.18 13.98
CA ASP A 245 -15.08 11.32 14.56
C ASP A 245 -14.72 12.37 13.52
N MET A 246 -14.42 11.94 12.29
CA MET A 246 -14.12 12.86 11.18
C MET A 246 -15.35 13.57 10.67
N LEU A 247 -16.52 12.92 10.65
CA LEU A 247 -17.78 13.61 10.34
C LEU A 247 -18.10 14.70 11.36
N SER A 248 -17.88 14.40 12.64
CA SER A 248 -18.08 15.34 13.74
C SER A 248 -17.10 16.52 13.63
N LEU A 249 -15.82 16.25 13.40
CA LEU A 249 -14.80 17.26 13.24
C LEU A 249 -15.02 18.13 12.00
N LEU A 250 -15.44 17.53 10.87
CA LEU A 250 -15.77 18.25 9.65
C LEU A 250 -16.94 19.20 9.86
N ALA A 251 -18.00 18.76 10.52
CA ALA A 251 -19.15 19.62 10.82
C ALA A 251 -18.80 20.77 11.80
N ILE A 252 -17.85 20.55 12.72
CA ILE A 252 -17.35 21.59 13.62
C ILE A 252 -16.51 22.62 12.85
N LYS A 253 -15.63 22.16 11.95
CA LYS A 253 -14.70 23.02 11.20
C LYS A 253 -15.36 23.72 10.02
N VAL A 254 -16.36 23.08 9.41
CA VAL A 254 -17.09 23.56 8.23
C VAL A 254 -18.60 23.39 8.49
N PRO A 255 -19.23 24.31 9.23
CA PRO A 255 -20.65 24.22 9.59
C PRO A 255 -21.60 24.15 8.38
N GLU A 256 -21.18 24.68 7.23
CA GLU A 256 -21.93 24.61 5.97
C GLU A 256 -22.10 23.17 5.46
N MET A 257 -21.23 22.23 5.84
CA MET A 257 -21.28 20.82 5.44
C MET A 257 -22.08 19.93 6.41
N LYS A 258 -22.72 20.52 7.42
CA LYS A 258 -23.43 19.81 8.50
C LYS A 258 -24.49 18.84 7.97
N ARG A 259 -25.21 19.21 6.89
CA ARG A 259 -26.24 18.37 6.26
C ARG A 259 -25.63 17.13 5.57
N GLN A 260 -24.51 17.30 4.89
CA GLN A 260 -23.75 16.22 4.24
C GLN A 260 -23.19 15.25 5.28
N CYS A 261 -22.67 15.77 6.40
CA CYS A 261 -22.23 14.95 7.53
C CYS A 261 -23.39 14.16 8.15
N ALA A 262 -24.57 14.78 8.30
CA ALA A 262 -25.77 14.11 8.79
C ALA A 262 -26.25 13.03 7.82
N ALA A 263 -26.25 13.28 6.51
CA ALA A 263 -26.59 12.29 5.49
C ALA A 263 -25.63 11.09 5.54
N ALA A 264 -24.32 11.34 5.66
CA ALA A 264 -23.33 10.28 5.82
C ALA A 264 -23.55 9.49 7.12
N ALA A 265 -23.88 10.15 8.23
CA ALA A 265 -24.19 9.50 9.49
C ALA A 265 -25.42 8.59 9.39
N ILE A 266 -26.47 9.01 8.67
CA ILE A 266 -27.67 8.19 8.40
C ILE A 266 -27.30 6.92 7.61
N VAL A 267 -26.57 7.06 6.50
CA VAL A 267 -26.14 5.93 5.65
C VAL A 267 -25.24 4.95 6.42
N CYS A 268 -24.42 5.47 7.34
CA CYS A 268 -23.49 4.68 8.14
C CYS A 268 -24.07 4.12 9.44
N ASP A 269 -25.31 4.49 9.79
CA ASP A 269 -25.99 4.21 11.05
C ASP A 269 -25.23 4.73 12.30
N TYR A 270 -24.76 5.97 12.24
CA TYR A 270 -24.09 6.65 13.35
C TYR A 270 -25.05 7.55 14.14
N GLU A 271 -25.93 6.91 14.91
CA GLU A 271 -27.01 7.58 15.64
C GLU A 271 -26.51 8.71 16.55
N ASN A 272 -25.41 8.47 17.28
CA ASN A 272 -24.82 9.47 18.17
C ASN A 272 -24.30 10.70 17.40
N VAL A 273 -23.65 10.49 16.25
CA VAL A 273 -23.16 11.60 15.41
C VAL A 273 -24.34 12.39 14.87
N TYR A 274 -25.34 11.71 14.33
CA TYR A 274 -26.56 12.35 13.81
C TYR A 274 -27.27 13.19 14.89
N LYS A 275 -27.45 12.65 16.10
CA LYS A 275 -28.04 13.37 17.25
C LYS A 275 -27.20 14.58 17.67
N ASN A 276 -25.88 14.42 17.74
CA ASN A 276 -24.96 15.50 18.11
C ASN A 276 -24.91 16.61 17.05
N LEU A 277 -25.04 16.24 15.77
CA LEU A 277 -25.16 17.21 14.70
C LEU A 277 -26.44 17.99 14.85
N ASP A 278 -27.56 17.40 15.26
CA ASP A 278 -28.85 18.09 15.37
C ASP A 278 -29.22 18.80 14.04
N PRO A 279 -29.45 18.03 12.96
CA PRO A 279 -29.72 18.60 11.66
C PRO A 279 -31.15 19.15 11.56
N GLU A 280 -31.31 20.23 10.80
CA GLU A 280 -32.63 20.77 10.45
C GLU A 280 -33.42 19.75 9.60
N PRO A 281 -34.77 19.69 9.76
CA PRO A 281 -35.60 18.83 8.95
C PRO A 281 -35.44 19.19 7.47
N SER A 282 -35.14 18.20 6.64
CA SER A 282 -35.02 18.42 5.20
C SER A 282 -35.45 17.19 4.42
N TRP A 283 -36.03 17.45 3.24
CA TRP A 283 -36.34 16.40 2.28
C TRP A 283 -35.12 15.52 1.96
N HIS A 284 -33.93 16.11 1.91
CA HIS A 284 -32.67 15.43 1.62
C HIS A 284 -32.37 14.32 2.64
N LEU A 285 -32.44 14.66 3.93
CA LEU A 285 -32.17 13.71 5.01
C LEU A 285 -33.30 12.69 5.17
N TRP A 286 -34.56 13.10 4.97
CA TRP A 286 -35.70 12.19 4.95
C TRP A 286 -35.60 11.15 3.82
N LYS A 287 -35.21 11.58 2.61
CA LYS A 287 -35.00 10.70 1.46
C LYS A 287 -33.84 9.76 1.70
N VAL A 288 -32.71 10.26 2.20
CA VAL A 288 -31.54 9.43 2.54
C VAL A 288 -31.89 8.38 3.60
N ALA A 289 -32.62 8.78 4.65
CA ALA A 289 -33.10 7.87 5.68
C ALA A 289 -34.11 6.84 5.15
N SER A 290 -34.96 7.23 4.20
CA SER A 290 -36.00 6.36 3.65
C SER A 290 -35.45 5.33 2.66
N GLU A 291 -34.42 5.68 1.89
CA GLU A 291 -33.87 4.83 0.83
C GLU A 291 -32.64 4.03 1.27
N PHE A 292 -31.79 4.58 2.13
CA PHE A 292 -30.47 4.00 2.41
C PHE A 292 -30.27 3.56 3.87
N ALA A 293 -31.10 4.00 4.81
CA ALA A 293 -30.97 3.59 6.21
C ALA A 293 -31.86 2.38 6.52
N ALA A 294 -31.27 1.34 7.12
CA ALA A 294 -32.01 0.20 7.65
C ALA A 294 -32.72 0.52 8.98
N ASN A 295 -32.18 1.49 9.73
CA ASN A 295 -32.73 1.93 11.01
C ASN A 295 -33.84 2.97 10.78
N PRO A 296 -35.11 2.69 11.19
CA PRO A 296 -36.23 3.58 10.96
C PRO A 296 -36.15 4.90 11.75
N PHE A 297 -35.31 4.94 12.80
CA PHE A 297 -35.13 6.10 13.67
C PHE A 297 -34.90 7.40 12.89
N TYR A 298 -33.99 7.40 11.90
CA TYR A 298 -33.64 8.63 11.17
C TYR A 298 -34.81 9.19 10.35
N ARG A 299 -35.62 8.31 9.75
CA ARG A 299 -36.78 8.72 8.96
C ARG A 299 -37.86 9.29 9.87
N GLU A 300 -38.15 8.60 10.97
CA GLU A 300 -39.14 9.02 11.96
C GLU A 300 -38.76 10.34 12.64
N ASP A 301 -37.48 10.52 12.96
CA ASP A 301 -36.94 11.76 13.52
C ASP A 301 -37.07 12.94 12.54
N GLN A 302 -36.77 12.75 11.25
CA GLN A 302 -36.97 13.79 10.24
C GLN A 302 -38.45 14.16 10.04
N GLU A 303 -39.37 13.18 10.09
CA GLU A 303 -40.81 13.46 10.03
C GLU A 303 -41.32 14.19 11.28
N TRP A 304 -40.79 13.83 12.45
CA TRP A 304 -41.12 14.51 13.71
C TRP A 304 -40.61 15.95 13.71
N ARG A 305 -39.33 16.18 13.36
CA ARG A 305 -38.75 17.52 13.21
C ARG A 305 -39.48 18.35 12.15
N GLY A 306 -39.91 17.73 11.05
CA GLY A 306 -40.70 18.39 10.01
C GLY A 306 -42.04 18.92 10.53
N ARG A 307 -42.76 18.10 11.32
CA ARG A 307 -44.01 18.52 11.97
C ARG A 307 -43.82 19.65 12.98
N GLU A 308 -42.72 19.64 13.74
CA GLU A 308 -42.45 20.70 14.71
C GLU A 308 -42.08 22.04 14.06
N ASN A 309 -41.40 22.00 12.90
CA ASN A 309 -40.89 23.19 12.22
C ASN A 309 -41.76 23.66 11.04
N ASP A 310 -42.95 23.08 10.86
CA ASP A 310 -43.86 23.34 9.72
C ASP A 310 -43.19 23.17 8.34
N VAL A 311 -42.32 22.15 8.25
CA VAL A 311 -41.60 21.78 7.01
C VAL A 311 -42.15 20.47 6.49
N ASP A 312 -42.72 20.48 5.28
CA ASP A 312 -43.06 19.24 4.59
C ASP A 312 -41.79 18.58 4.04
N VAL A 313 -41.23 17.66 4.82
CA VAL A 313 -40.04 16.89 4.43
C VAL A 313 -40.29 15.92 3.27
N LYS A 314 -41.54 15.78 2.78
CA LYS A 314 -41.89 14.95 1.62
C LYS A 314 -42.02 15.77 0.34
N ASP A 315 -42.06 17.09 0.44
CA ASP A 315 -42.12 17.99 -0.70
C ASP A 315 -40.75 18.09 -1.40
N ASP A 316 -40.71 17.69 -2.67
CA ASP A 316 -39.53 17.73 -3.52
C ASP A 316 -39.45 19.01 -4.38
N SER A 317 -40.37 19.97 -4.20
CA SER A 317 -40.46 21.20 -5.00
C SER A 317 -39.21 22.11 -4.95
N PHE A 318 -38.37 22.00 -3.92
CA PHE A 318 -37.11 22.75 -3.75
C PHE A 318 -35.90 22.12 -4.48
N MET A 319 -36.10 21.04 -5.25
CA MET A 319 -35.07 20.14 -5.77
C MET A 319 -34.05 20.72 -6.75
N GLU A 320 -34.39 21.69 -7.60
CA GLU A 320 -33.72 21.71 -8.91
C GLU A 320 -32.26 22.23 -8.92
N SER A 321 -31.86 23.18 -8.07
CA SER A 321 -30.54 23.81 -8.26
C SER A 321 -29.38 23.16 -7.50
N TYR A 322 -29.55 22.85 -6.21
CA TYR A 322 -28.44 22.43 -5.34
C TYR A 322 -28.04 20.96 -5.51
N TYR A 323 -29.02 20.06 -5.72
CA TYR A 323 -28.73 18.64 -6.00
C TYR A 323 -28.14 18.42 -7.38
N SER A 324 -28.46 19.30 -8.34
CA SER A 324 -27.82 19.32 -9.65
C SER A 324 -26.30 19.54 -9.52
N GLU A 325 -25.84 20.40 -8.61
CA GLU A 325 -24.40 20.64 -8.36
C GLU A 325 -23.70 19.49 -7.64
N LEU A 326 -24.34 18.84 -6.67
CA LEU A 326 -23.75 17.67 -5.99
C LEU A 326 -23.69 16.45 -6.91
N MET A 327 -24.70 16.25 -7.77
CA MET A 327 -24.69 15.21 -8.81
C MET A 327 -23.67 15.51 -9.93
N GLN A 328 -23.25 16.77 -10.15
CA GLN A 328 -22.15 17.10 -11.08
C GLN A 328 -20.79 16.55 -10.62
N THR A 329 -20.59 16.32 -9.31
CA THR A 329 -19.34 15.76 -8.76
C THR A 329 -19.35 14.24 -8.66
N ARG A 330 -20.50 13.61 -8.95
CA ARG A 330 -20.61 12.16 -9.03
C ARG A 330 -20.06 11.75 -10.40
N GLU A 331 -18.91 11.08 -10.42
CA GLU A 331 -18.65 10.14 -11.51
C GLU A 331 -19.82 9.16 -11.48
N THR A 332 -20.79 9.39 -12.36
CA THR A 332 -21.93 8.51 -12.50
C THR A 332 -21.37 7.29 -13.19
N THR A 333 -21.06 6.24 -12.42
CA THR A 333 -20.72 4.93 -12.97
C THR A 333 -21.97 4.40 -13.66
N VAL A 334 -22.17 4.80 -14.92
CA VAL A 334 -23.18 4.21 -15.79
C VAL A 334 -22.69 2.78 -16.04
N LEU A 335 -23.35 1.81 -15.40
CA LEU A 335 -23.11 0.40 -15.62
C LEU A 335 -23.86 0.01 -16.91
N GLU A 336 -23.30 0.35 -18.08
CA GLU A 336 -23.86 -0.17 -19.32
C GLU A 336 -23.59 -1.68 -19.42
N GLU A 337 -24.66 -2.47 -19.54
CA GLU A 337 -24.61 -3.90 -19.78
C GLU A 337 -24.23 -4.16 -21.25
N GLY A 338 -22.95 -3.98 -21.61
CA GLY A 338 -22.49 -4.00 -23.00
C GLY A 338 -21.39 -5.03 -23.31
N GLY A 339 -21.74 -6.11 -24.04
CA GLY A 339 -20.83 -6.96 -24.85
C GLY A 339 -19.78 -7.87 -24.16
N GLU A 340 -19.43 -9.01 -24.78
CA GLU A 340 -18.47 -10.02 -24.26
C GLU A 340 -16.99 -9.55 -24.22
N LYS A 341 -16.64 -8.41 -24.82
CA LYS A 341 -15.24 -7.97 -25.02
C LYS A 341 -14.96 -6.63 -24.34
N ILE A 342 -13.72 -6.47 -23.84
CA ILE A 342 -13.23 -5.19 -23.28
C ILE A 342 -12.77 -4.29 -24.44
N PRO A 343 -13.24 -3.05 -24.55
CA PRO A 343 -12.79 -2.11 -25.57
C PRO A 343 -11.32 -1.69 -25.33
N ASP A 344 -10.56 -1.50 -26.41
CA ASP A 344 -9.14 -1.05 -26.40
C ASP A 344 -9.04 0.49 -26.37
N SER A 345 -9.99 1.15 -25.72
CA SER A 345 -10.04 2.60 -25.53
C SER A 345 -11.03 2.97 -24.45
N VAL A 346 -10.77 4.06 -23.73
CA VAL A 346 -11.81 4.70 -22.90
C VAL A 346 -12.82 5.40 -23.80
N GLU A 347 -14.08 5.33 -23.45
CA GLU A 347 -15.16 5.98 -24.20
C GLU A 347 -15.38 7.39 -23.66
N LYS A 348 -15.80 8.30 -24.53
CA LYS A 348 -16.34 9.59 -24.10
C LYS A 348 -17.84 9.44 -23.96
N ILE A 349 -18.36 9.67 -22.77
CA ILE A 349 -19.79 9.69 -22.51
C ILE A 349 -20.22 11.15 -22.39
N GLU A 350 -21.28 11.49 -23.09
CA GLU A 350 -21.89 12.80 -23.00
C GLU A 350 -22.81 12.82 -21.77
N LEU A 351 -22.43 13.57 -20.75
CA LEU A 351 -23.25 13.80 -19.56
C LEU A 351 -24.03 15.10 -19.75
N LEU A 352 -25.36 15.03 -19.69
CA LEU A 352 -26.17 16.23 -19.60
C LEU A 352 -25.98 16.85 -18.21
N THR A 353 -25.42 18.04 -18.15
CA THR A 353 -25.24 18.81 -16.92
C THR A 353 -26.16 20.03 -16.94
N ASN A 354 -26.81 20.30 -15.82
CA ASN A 354 -27.76 21.41 -15.71
C ASN A 354 -27.10 22.81 -15.76
N MET A 355 -25.75 22.89 -15.76
CA MET A 355 -24.99 24.14 -15.72
C MET A 355 -24.25 24.48 -17.02
N TYR A 356 -23.73 23.49 -17.76
CA TYR A 356 -22.95 23.70 -18.99
C TYR A 356 -23.59 23.10 -20.25
N GLY A 357 -24.80 22.52 -20.14
CA GLY A 357 -25.37 21.70 -21.20
C GLY A 357 -24.68 20.33 -21.22
N SER A 358 -24.39 19.79 -22.40
CA SER A 358 -23.69 18.52 -22.50
C SER A 358 -22.18 18.64 -22.26
N VAL A 359 -21.64 17.76 -21.41
CA VAL A 359 -20.22 17.68 -21.07
C VAL A 359 -19.72 16.28 -21.41
N GLU A 360 -18.74 16.19 -22.31
CA GLU A 360 -18.05 14.93 -22.59
C GLU A 360 -17.11 14.57 -21.43
N VAL A 361 -17.30 13.40 -20.83
CA VAL A 361 -16.43 12.85 -19.78
C VAL A 361 -15.86 11.52 -20.25
N LEU A 362 -14.59 11.27 -19.93
CA LEU A 362 -13.97 9.97 -20.19
C LEU A 362 -14.51 8.94 -19.20
N SER A 363 -15.04 7.84 -19.72
CA SER A 363 -15.55 6.72 -18.93
C SER A 363 -14.65 5.49 -19.09
N ALA A 364 -14.16 5.01 -17.96
CA ALA A 364 -13.52 3.71 -17.83
C ALA A 364 -14.46 2.68 -17.17
N SER A 365 -15.71 3.03 -16.89
CA SER A 365 -16.66 2.18 -16.16
C SER A 365 -16.89 0.81 -16.81
N PRO A 366 -17.05 0.68 -18.15
CA PRO A 366 -17.22 -0.63 -18.79
C PRO A 366 -16.00 -1.54 -18.56
N VAL A 367 -14.79 -0.98 -18.67
CA VAL A 367 -13.53 -1.71 -18.44
C VAL A 367 -13.43 -2.17 -16.99
N GLN A 368 -13.71 -1.27 -16.03
CA GLN A 368 -13.66 -1.59 -14.60
C GLN A 368 -14.65 -2.70 -14.22
N LEU A 369 -15.88 -2.66 -14.74
CA LEU A 369 -16.90 -3.67 -14.46
C LEU A 369 -16.50 -5.04 -14.98
N ARG A 370 -16.06 -5.12 -16.24
CA ARG A 370 -15.68 -6.38 -16.87
C ARG A 370 -14.49 -7.05 -16.18
N ILE A 371 -13.49 -6.24 -15.78
CA ILE A 371 -12.33 -6.74 -15.05
C ILE A 371 -12.75 -7.30 -13.68
N TRP A 372 -13.75 -6.67 -13.04
CA TRP A 372 -14.27 -7.07 -11.74
C TRP A 372 -15.19 -8.29 -11.78
N GLU A 373 -16.07 -8.38 -12.79
CA GLU A 373 -16.96 -9.52 -13.05
C GLU A 373 -16.19 -10.79 -13.49
N GLY A 374 -14.91 -10.61 -13.86
CA GLY A 374 -14.10 -11.64 -14.47
C GLY A 374 -14.50 -11.83 -15.94
N ILE A 375 -13.52 -11.85 -16.83
CA ILE A 375 -13.76 -12.21 -18.23
C ILE A 375 -14.31 -13.65 -18.25
N GLY A 376 -15.63 -13.79 -18.48
CA GLY A 376 -16.34 -15.06 -18.51
C GLY A 376 -16.69 -15.61 -17.13
N LYS A 377 -17.97 -15.48 -16.74
CA LYS A 377 -18.68 -16.22 -15.68
C LYS A 377 -17.79 -16.84 -14.60
N VAL A 378 -17.60 -16.13 -13.49
CA VAL A 378 -17.38 -16.83 -12.23
C VAL A 378 -18.70 -17.50 -11.87
N SER A 379 -18.83 -18.80 -12.19
CA SER A 379 -19.95 -19.61 -11.72
C SER A 379 -20.09 -19.42 -10.20
N PRO A 380 -21.30 -19.21 -9.68
CA PRO A 380 -21.50 -19.22 -8.24
C PRO A 380 -21.04 -20.59 -7.74
N ILE A 381 -20.23 -20.59 -6.68
CA ILE A 381 -19.85 -21.78 -5.94
C ILE A 381 -21.17 -22.47 -5.56
N SER A 382 -21.53 -23.53 -6.30
CA SER A 382 -22.62 -24.40 -5.91
C SER A 382 -22.15 -25.15 -4.68
N GLY A 383 -22.52 -24.66 -3.51
CA GLY A 383 -22.49 -25.44 -2.28
C GLY A 383 -23.41 -26.64 -2.49
N ARG A 384 -22.83 -27.77 -2.88
CA ARG A 384 -23.49 -29.06 -2.80
C ARG A 384 -23.34 -29.54 -1.36
N LEU A 385 -24.33 -29.20 -0.53
CA LEU A 385 -24.63 -29.99 0.66
C LEU A 385 -25.20 -31.31 0.16
N ASP A 386 -24.35 -32.34 0.11
CA ASP A 386 -24.75 -33.74 0.08
C ASP A 386 -23.76 -34.52 0.94
N SER A 387 -24.04 -34.58 2.25
CA SER A 387 -23.84 -35.72 3.17
C SER A 387 -24.55 -35.42 4.48
#